data_AF-A0A1Q7WEI7-F1
#
_entry.id   AF-A0A1Q7WEI7-F1
#
_cell.length_a   1.000
_cell.length_b   1.000
_cell.length_c   1.000
_cell.angle_alpha   90.00
_cell.angle_beta   90.00
_cell.angle_gamma   90.00
#
_symmetry.space_group_name_H-M   'P 1'
#
loop_
_entity.id
_entity.type
_entity.pdbx_description
1 polymer ?
#
loop_
_entity_poly.entity_id
_entity_poly.type
_entity_poly.pdbx_seq_one_letter_code
_entity_poly.pdbx_strand_id
1 'polypeptide(L)'
;MEAIDIPDGDPDWTVRGLRLPEPLVHLLAAGRWRDPDERALRRALPWFEDPLIFLSGVRWMRRESESLDREVDDEPSAGLFRLRRGSRELHPVELPWLDVEQAVLVAVNRNPGDDVAVALDYRTAPADPRVVASDFWTNPAECSWRVVSQTFTEFATLLELQ
;
A
#
# COMPACT_ATOMS: atom_id res chain seq x y z
N MET A 1 -19.13 7.16 15.95
CA MET A 1 -19.35 5.81 16.49
C MET A 1 -18.08 5.04 16.14
N GLU A 2 -17.09 5.06 17.04
CA GLU A 2 -15.82 4.37 16.82
C GLU A 2 -16.09 2.86 16.91
N ALA A 3 -16.02 2.19 15.77
CA ALA A 3 -16.00 0.74 15.74
C ALA A 3 -14.67 0.30 16.36
N ILE A 4 -14.75 -0.41 17.49
CA ILE A 4 -13.62 -1.14 18.05
C ILE A 4 -13.25 -2.19 16.99
N ASP A 5 -12.11 -1.99 16.35
CA ASP A 5 -11.57 -2.84 15.29
C ASP A 5 -11.13 -4.17 15.94
N ILE A 6 -11.99 -5.18 15.86
CA ILE A 6 -11.63 -6.54 16.26
C ILE A 6 -10.72 -7.06 15.14
N PRO A 7 -9.46 -7.44 15.42
CA PRO A 7 -8.58 -7.96 14.38
C PRO A 7 -9.24 -9.20 13.78
N ASP A 8 -9.67 -9.09 12.52
CA ASP A 8 -10.09 -10.23 11.72
C ASP A 8 -8.86 -11.16 11.61
N GLY A 9 -8.84 -12.19 12.44
CA GLY A 9 -7.88 -13.29 12.35
C GLY A 9 -8.18 -14.12 11.12
N ASP A 10 -7.89 -13.58 9.94
CA ASP A 10 -7.84 -14.35 8.71
C ASP A 10 -6.61 -15.27 8.79
N PRO A 11 -6.77 -16.59 8.95
CA PRO A 11 -5.67 -17.49 9.31
C PRO A 11 -4.58 -17.56 8.23
N ASP A 12 -4.88 -17.18 6.99
CA ASP A 12 -3.95 -17.34 5.88
C ASP A 12 -3.10 -16.07 5.61
N TRP A 13 -3.46 -14.92 6.20
CA TRP A 13 -2.73 -13.65 6.01
C TRP A 13 -2.45 -13.33 4.53
N THR A 14 -3.43 -13.61 3.67
CA THR A 14 -3.33 -13.40 2.22
C THR A 14 -4.29 -12.32 1.74
N VAL A 15 -3.78 -11.46 0.86
CA VAL A 15 -4.54 -10.44 0.14
C VAL A 15 -4.33 -10.68 -1.35
N ARG A 16 -5.41 -10.99 -2.08
CA ARG A 16 -5.38 -11.24 -3.54
C ARG A 16 -4.35 -12.32 -3.94
N GLY A 17 -4.21 -13.36 -3.12
CA GLY A 17 -3.25 -14.46 -3.32
C GLY A 17 -1.81 -14.13 -2.93
N LEU A 18 -1.53 -12.90 -2.49
CA LEU A 18 -0.23 -12.47 -2.00
C LEU A 18 -0.18 -12.61 -0.49
N ARG A 19 0.81 -13.36 0.01
CA ARG A 19 1.01 -13.53 1.45
C ARG A 19 1.62 -12.27 2.04
N LEU A 20 1.03 -11.75 3.12
CA LEU A 20 1.60 -10.61 3.84
C LEU A 20 2.96 -10.99 4.43
N PRO A 21 3.96 -10.07 4.42
CA PRO A 21 5.27 -10.33 4.98
C PRO A 21 5.16 -10.57 6.49
N GLU A 22 5.97 -11.48 7.02
CA GLU A 22 5.92 -11.90 8.43
C GLU A 22 6.02 -10.72 9.44
N PRO A 23 6.88 -9.70 9.22
CA PRO A 23 6.89 -8.52 10.08
C PRO A 23 5.55 -7.79 10.11
N LEU A 24 4.84 -7.66 8.99
CA LEU A 24 3.52 -7.02 8.95
C LEU A 24 2.50 -7.85 9.72
N VAL A 25 2.52 -9.17 9.55
CA VAL A 25 1.65 -10.10 10.30
C VAL A 25 1.84 -9.94 11.80
N HIS A 26 3.10 -9.87 12.28
CA HIS A 26 3.39 -9.62 13.70
C HIS A 26 2.85 -8.27 14.18
N LEU A 27 3.00 -7.20 13.38
CA LEU A 27 2.48 -5.88 13.72
C LEU A 27 0.95 -5.86 13.77
N LEU A 28 0.27 -6.54 12.84
CA LEU A 28 -1.19 -6.66 12.81
C LEU A 28 -1.69 -7.46 14.01
N ALA A 29 -1.09 -8.63 14.29
CA ALA A 29 -1.45 -9.47 15.42
C ALA A 29 -1.25 -8.78 16.77
N ALA A 30 -0.24 -7.90 16.87
CA ALA A 30 0.02 -7.08 18.05
C ALA A 30 -0.79 -5.77 18.12
N GLY A 31 -1.60 -5.45 17.09
CA GLY A 31 -2.31 -4.17 17.00
C GLY A 31 -1.38 -2.96 16.94
N ARG A 32 -0.17 -3.14 16.39
CA ARG A 32 0.88 -2.11 16.24
C ARG A 32 0.94 -1.52 14.84
N TRP A 33 0.29 -2.12 13.84
CA TRP A 33 0.15 -1.54 12.50
C TRP A 33 -0.93 -0.44 12.48
N ARG A 34 -0.69 0.65 13.20
CA ARG A 34 -1.56 1.83 13.29
C ARG A 34 -0.79 3.02 13.84
N ASP A 35 -1.22 4.22 13.46
CA ASP A 35 -0.81 5.50 14.06
C ASP A 35 0.71 5.63 14.34
N PRO A 36 1.59 5.48 13.33
CA PRO A 36 3.02 5.72 13.53
C PRO A 36 3.28 7.17 13.96
N ASP A 37 4.40 7.40 14.64
CA ASP A 37 4.83 8.75 14.98
C ASP A 37 4.93 9.62 13.73
N GLU A 38 4.38 10.83 13.79
CA GLU A 38 4.29 11.71 12.63
C GLU A 38 5.67 12.08 12.07
N ARG A 39 6.69 12.22 12.93
CA ARG A 39 8.06 12.52 12.48
C ARG A 39 8.67 11.32 11.79
N ALA A 40 8.42 10.11 12.30
CA ALA A 40 8.84 8.87 11.65
C ALA A 40 8.19 8.73 10.26
N LEU A 41 6.88 8.98 10.16
CA LEU A 41 6.14 8.96 8.90
C LEU A 41 6.69 9.99 7.89
N ARG A 42 6.90 11.25 8.31
CA ARG A 42 7.47 12.30 7.45
C ARG A 42 8.91 12.00 7.00
N ARG A 43 9.70 11.29 7.81
CA ARG A 43 11.04 10.84 7.39
C ARG A 43 10.98 9.74 6.35
N ALA A 44 10.04 8.80 6.50
CA ALA A 44 9.85 7.72 5.54
C ALA A 44 9.25 8.22 4.21
N LEU A 45 8.32 9.17 4.28
CA LEU A 45 7.55 9.69 3.15
C LEU A 45 7.66 11.23 3.06
N PRO A 46 8.83 11.79 2.72
CA PRO A 46 9.05 13.24 2.80
C PRO A 46 8.28 14.08 1.78
N TRP A 47 7.73 13.46 0.73
CA TRP A 47 6.91 14.14 -0.29
C TRP A 47 5.40 14.01 -0.05
N PHE A 48 4.98 13.21 0.93
CA PHE A 48 3.58 12.83 1.10
C PHE A 48 2.92 13.80 2.08
N GLU A 49 1.99 14.62 1.60
CA GLU A 49 1.37 15.68 2.43
C GLU A 49 0.06 15.24 3.08
N ASP A 50 -0.58 14.20 2.53
CA ASP A 50 -1.90 13.78 2.96
C ASP A 50 -1.89 12.86 4.19
N PRO A 51 -2.94 12.93 5.03
CA PRO A 51 -3.07 12.07 6.18
C PRO A 51 -3.34 10.62 5.77
N LEU A 52 -2.54 9.69 6.31
CA LEU A 52 -2.74 8.26 6.10
C LEU A 52 -3.51 7.61 7.25
N ILE A 53 -4.30 6.59 6.91
CA ILE A 53 -4.78 5.53 7.80
C ILE A 53 -4.06 4.24 7.41
N PHE A 54 -3.46 3.59 8.40
CA PHE A 54 -2.84 2.28 8.24
C PHE A 54 -3.93 1.21 8.35
N LEU A 55 -4.02 0.33 7.35
CA LEU A 55 -5.08 -0.68 7.27
C LEU A 55 -4.80 -1.80 8.29
N SER A 56 -5.39 -1.70 9.48
CA SER A 56 -5.12 -2.56 10.65
C SER A 56 -5.65 -4.00 10.55
N GLY A 57 -6.23 -4.40 9.42
CA GLY A 57 -6.76 -5.75 9.23
C GLY A 57 -6.73 -6.21 7.77
N VAL A 58 -6.56 -7.53 7.59
CA VAL A 58 -6.51 -8.18 6.26
C VAL A 58 -7.77 -7.90 5.44
N ARG A 59 -8.93 -7.87 6.10
CA ARG A 59 -10.21 -7.54 5.45
C ARG A 59 -10.19 -6.15 4.80
N TRP A 60 -9.64 -5.15 5.48
CA TRP A 60 -9.53 -3.79 4.95
C TRP A 60 -8.51 -3.73 3.83
N MET A 61 -7.33 -4.34 4.00
CA MET A 61 -6.34 -4.44 2.91
C MET A 61 -6.92 -5.09 1.66
N ARG A 62 -7.73 -6.15 1.82
CA ARG A 62 -8.43 -6.82 0.71
C ARG A 62 -9.40 -5.88 0.02
N ARG A 63 -10.31 -5.25 0.77
CA ARG A 63 -11.29 -4.30 0.22
C ARG A 63 -10.62 -3.15 -0.54
N GLU A 64 -9.63 -2.52 0.06
CA GLU A 64 -8.95 -1.38 -0.57
C GLU A 64 -8.11 -1.83 -1.76
N SER A 65 -7.44 -2.98 -1.70
CA SER A 65 -6.68 -3.50 -2.84
C SER A 65 -7.57 -3.98 -3.99
N GLU A 66 -8.77 -4.51 -3.71
CA GLU A 66 -9.77 -4.88 -4.73
C GLU A 66 -10.35 -3.65 -5.44
N SER A 67 -10.33 -2.46 -4.82
CA SER A 67 -10.78 -1.23 -5.50
C SER A 67 -9.94 -0.93 -6.75
N LEU A 68 -8.65 -1.28 -6.73
CA LEU A 68 -7.73 -1.12 -7.85
C LEU A 68 -8.17 -1.91 -9.09
N ASP A 69 -8.95 -2.99 -8.92
CA ASP A 69 -9.45 -3.77 -10.06
C ASP A 69 -10.44 -2.95 -10.90
N ARG A 70 -11.24 -2.08 -10.27
CA ARG A 70 -12.12 -1.17 -11.01
C ARG A 70 -11.30 -0.08 -11.69
N GLU A 71 -10.38 0.53 -10.96
CA GLU A 71 -9.59 1.67 -11.47
C GLU A 71 -8.69 1.28 -12.65
N VAL A 72 -8.12 0.08 -12.64
CA VAL A 72 -7.24 -0.38 -13.73
C VAL A 72 -8.01 -0.77 -15.00
N ASP A 73 -9.31 -1.10 -14.86
CA ASP A 73 -10.16 -1.47 -16.01
C ASP A 73 -10.89 -0.25 -16.61
N ASP A 74 -10.78 0.93 -15.99
CA ASP A 74 -11.20 2.22 -16.54
C ASP A 74 -9.97 3.00 -17.08
N GLU A 75 -9.90 3.20 -18.40
CA GLU A 75 -8.69 3.76 -19.05
C GLU A 75 -8.29 5.16 -18.51
N PRO A 76 -9.23 6.11 -18.31
CA PRO A 76 -8.92 7.40 -17.67
C PRO A 76 -8.31 7.24 -16.26
N SER A 77 -8.95 6.46 -15.38
CA SER A 77 -8.43 6.17 -14.03
C SER A 77 -7.08 5.48 -14.08
N ALA A 78 -6.93 4.44 -14.91
CA ALA A 78 -5.69 3.68 -15.04
C ALA A 78 -4.52 4.58 -15.46
N GLY A 79 -4.77 5.54 -16.36
CA GLY A 79 -3.80 6.55 -16.75
C GLY A 79 -3.46 7.51 -15.62
N LEU A 80 -4.48 8.09 -14.96
CA LEU A 80 -4.31 9.06 -13.88
C LEU A 80 -3.54 8.47 -12.68
N PHE A 81 -3.90 7.26 -12.26
CA PHE A 81 -3.32 6.57 -11.10
C PHE A 81 -2.08 5.74 -11.43
N ARG A 82 -1.67 5.73 -12.70
CA ARG A 82 -0.58 4.89 -13.24
C ARG A 82 -0.69 3.43 -12.82
N LEU A 83 -1.81 2.80 -13.18
CA LEU A 83 -2.11 1.40 -12.89
C LEU A 83 -2.00 0.53 -14.14
N ARG A 84 -1.49 -0.68 -13.98
CA ARG A 84 -1.47 -1.74 -15.00
C ARG A 84 -1.75 -3.10 -14.37
N ARG A 85 -2.22 -4.04 -15.19
CA ARG A 85 -2.26 -5.47 -14.85
C ARG A 85 -1.08 -6.15 -15.53
N GLY A 86 -0.12 -6.66 -14.75
CA GLY A 86 1.04 -7.36 -15.31
C GLY A 86 0.68 -8.49 -16.27
N SER A 87 -0.41 -9.21 -16.01
CA SER A 87 -0.94 -10.27 -16.88
C SER A 87 -1.36 -9.82 -18.28
N ARG A 88 -1.61 -8.52 -18.48
CA ARG A 88 -2.02 -7.94 -19.78
C ARG A 88 -0.86 -7.28 -20.54
N GLU A 89 0.31 -7.16 -19.93
CA GLU A 89 1.47 -6.50 -20.52
C GLU A 89 2.43 -7.49 -21.19
N LEU A 90 3.07 -7.06 -22.28
CA LEU A 90 4.11 -7.85 -22.96
C LEU A 90 5.47 -7.80 -22.24
N HIS A 91 5.66 -6.79 -21.41
CA HIS A 91 6.87 -6.55 -20.64
C HIS A 91 6.52 -6.37 -19.17
N PRO A 92 7.46 -6.64 -18.24
CA PRO A 92 7.24 -6.34 -16.83
C PRO A 92 6.80 -4.90 -16.64
N VAL A 93 5.76 -4.70 -15.83
CA VAL A 93 5.33 -3.36 -15.42
C VAL A 93 6.44 -2.79 -14.53
N GLU A 94 6.98 -1.65 -14.91
CA GLU A 94 8.02 -0.94 -14.15
C GLU A 94 7.46 0.33 -13.50
N LEU A 95 8.10 0.79 -12.42
CA LEU A 95 7.80 2.11 -11.88
C LEU A 95 8.07 3.18 -12.96
N PRO A 96 7.22 4.22 -13.06
CA PRO A 96 6.27 4.71 -12.06
C PRO A 96 4.85 4.08 -12.12
N TRP A 97 4.66 2.99 -12.87
CA TRP A 97 3.40 2.25 -12.92
C TRP A 97 3.33 1.17 -11.82
N LEU A 98 2.18 1.08 -11.17
CA LEU A 98 1.87 0.01 -10.25
C LEU A 98 1.25 -1.17 -11.00
N ASP A 99 1.83 -2.36 -10.80
CA ASP A 99 1.17 -3.60 -11.18
C ASP A 99 0.16 -3.97 -10.09
N VAL A 100 -1.13 -3.81 -10.38
CA VAL A 100 -2.17 -4.05 -9.39
C VAL A 100 -2.25 -5.52 -8.97
N GLU A 101 -1.76 -6.45 -9.78
CA GLU A 101 -1.77 -7.89 -9.47
C GLU A 101 -0.62 -8.30 -8.54
N GLN A 102 0.37 -7.41 -8.37
CA GLN A 102 1.53 -7.58 -7.51
C GLN A 102 1.56 -6.55 -6.38
N ALA A 103 0.43 -5.91 -6.08
CA ALA A 103 0.32 -4.84 -5.09
C ALA A 103 -0.71 -5.14 -4.00
N VAL A 104 -0.36 -4.82 -2.75
CA VAL A 104 -1.27 -4.84 -1.60
C VAL A 104 -1.23 -3.48 -0.92
N LEU A 105 -2.37 -2.78 -0.87
CA LEU A 105 -2.46 -1.53 -0.14
C LEU A 105 -2.39 -1.80 1.37
N VAL A 106 -1.55 -1.05 2.08
CA VAL A 106 -1.32 -1.18 3.53
C VAL A 106 -1.56 0.11 4.31
N ALA A 107 -1.63 1.24 3.61
CA ALA A 107 -2.19 2.49 4.11
C ALA A 107 -2.87 3.25 2.97
N VAL A 108 -3.93 3.98 3.28
CA VAL A 108 -4.71 4.80 2.34
C VAL A 108 -4.98 6.17 2.96
N ASN A 109 -5.45 7.13 2.17
CA ASN A 109 -5.85 8.43 2.71
C ASN A 109 -6.95 8.28 3.77
N ARG A 110 -6.86 9.09 4.83
CA ARG A 110 -7.87 9.23 5.87
C ARG A 110 -9.17 9.85 5.37
N ASN A 111 -9.08 10.76 4.41
CA ASN A 111 -10.19 11.51 3.85
C ASN A 111 -10.77 10.72 2.67
N PRO A 112 -12.06 10.35 2.71
CA PRO A 112 -12.70 9.68 1.59
C PRO A 112 -12.68 10.55 0.33
N GLY A 113 -12.24 9.98 -0.80
CA GLY A 113 -12.16 10.65 -2.09
C GLY A 113 -10.80 11.27 -2.42
N ASP A 114 -9.86 11.27 -1.48
CA ASP A 114 -8.47 11.59 -1.76
C ASP A 114 -7.71 10.28 -2.10
N ASP A 115 -7.30 10.13 -3.36
CA ASP A 115 -6.89 8.84 -3.91
C ASP A 115 -5.36 8.62 -3.82
N VAL A 116 -4.83 8.65 -2.60
CA VAL A 116 -3.42 8.37 -2.30
C VAL A 116 -3.26 7.16 -1.37
N ALA A 117 -2.18 6.40 -1.58
CA ALA A 117 -1.96 5.15 -0.86
C ALA A 117 -0.48 4.77 -0.73
N VAL A 118 -0.22 3.88 0.21
CA VAL A 118 1.04 3.13 0.38
C VAL A 118 0.75 1.65 0.13
N ALA A 119 1.59 1.01 -0.67
CA ALA A 119 1.43 -0.37 -1.08
C ALA A 119 2.72 -1.18 -0.85
N LEU A 120 2.55 -2.46 -0.52
CA LEU A 120 3.56 -3.48 -0.74
C LEU A 120 3.60 -3.81 -2.22
N ASP A 121 4.79 -3.93 -2.77
CA ASP A 121 5.01 -4.26 -4.18
C ASP A 121 5.89 -5.51 -4.30
N TYR A 122 5.24 -6.59 -4.72
CA TYR A 122 5.79 -7.96 -4.71
C TYR A 122 6.67 -8.27 -5.92
N ARG A 123 6.83 -7.32 -6.86
CA ARG A 123 7.68 -7.49 -8.06
C ARG A 123 9.17 -7.72 -7.72
N THR A 124 9.62 -7.37 -6.51
CA THR A 124 11.02 -7.55 -6.08
C THR A 124 11.26 -8.82 -5.25
N ALA A 125 10.53 -8.98 -4.14
CA ALA A 125 10.75 -10.07 -3.19
C ALA A 125 9.43 -10.51 -2.54
N PRO A 126 9.01 -11.78 -2.70
CA PRO A 126 7.72 -12.24 -2.18
C PRO A 126 7.60 -12.26 -0.64
N ALA A 127 8.71 -12.44 0.08
CA ALA A 127 8.71 -12.59 1.53
C ALA A 127 8.86 -11.26 2.29
N ASP A 128 9.48 -10.27 1.64
CA ASP A 128 9.74 -8.94 2.22
C ASP A 128 9.71 -7.91 1.07
N PRO A 129 8.52 -7.64 0.52
CA PRO A 129 8.35 -6.82 -0.67
C PRO A 129 8.80 -5.39 -0.43
N ARG A 130 9.15 -4.67 -1.49
CA ARG A 130 9.43 -3.24 -1.38
C ARG A 130 8.16 -2.49 -1.00
N VAL A 131 8.32 -1.30 -0.43
CA VAL A 131 7.19 -0.41 -0.15
C VAL A 131 7.20 0.73 -1.14
N VAL A 132 6.05 1.00 -1.76
CA VAL A 132 5.83 2.11 -2.68
C VAL A 132 4.69 2.99 -2.19
N ALA A 133 4.72 4.27 -2.55
CA ALA A 133 3.62 5.20 -2.28
C ALA A 133 3.30 6.02 -3.52
N SER A 134 2.03 6.38 -3.68
CA SER A 134 1.58 7.31 -4.72
C SER A 134 2.15 8.71 -4.47
N ASP A 135 2.44 9.43 -5.55
CA ASP A 135 2.91 10.81 -5.53
C ASP A 135 2.14 11.64 -6.55
N PHE A 136 1.26 12.51 -6.03
CA PHE A 136 0.59 13.57 -6.78
C PHE A 136 1.16 14.96 -6.47
N TRP A 137 2.09 15.08 -5.53
CA TRP A 137 2.64 16.38 -5.12
C TRP A 137 3.77 16.84 -6.03
N THR A 138 4.56 15.91 -6.55
CA THR A 138 5.59 16.22 -7.56
C THR A 138 4.97 16.61 -8.90
N ASN A 139 3.88 15.95 -9.29
CA ASN A 139 3.09 16.30 -10.47
C ASN A 139 1.58 16.10 -10.21
N PRO A 140 0.83 17.18 -9.97
CA PRO A 140 -0.62 17.07 -9.68
C PRO A 140 -1.47 16.55 -10.85
N ALA A 141 -0.93 16.48 -12.07
CA ALA A 141 -1.66 16.02 -13.23
C ALA A 141 -1.70 14.48 -13.37
N GLU A 142 -0.78 13.76 -12.72
CA GLU A 142 -0.68 12.30 -12.81
C GLU A 142 0.07 11.73 -11.60
N CYS A 143 -0.39 10.58 -11.12
CA CYS A 143 0.28 9.83 -10.08
C CYS A 143 1.66 9.36 -10.56
N SER A 144 2.61 9.27 -9.63
CA SER A 144 3.78 8.41 -9.79
C SER A 144 3.94 7.51 -8.57
N TRP A 145 4.07 6.20 -8.78
CA TRP A 145 4.43 5.30 -7.70
C TRP A 145 5.94 5.36 -7.44
N ARG A 146 6.32 5.69 -6.20
CA ARG A 146 7.72 5.89 -5.79
C ARG A 146 8.10 4.90 -4.72
N VAL A 147 9.33 4.39 -4.80
CA VAL A 147 9.89 3.55 -3.74
C VAL A 147 10.08 4.38 -2.47
N VAL A 148 9.56 3.84 -1.37
CA VAL A 148 9.70 4.35 -0.01
C VAL A 148 10.86 3.65 0.68
N SER A 149 10.89 2.32 0.56
CA SER A 149 11.95 1.45 1.07
C SER A 149 12.11 0.23 0.17
N GLN A 150 13.28 -0.40 0.22
CA GLN A 150 13.54 -1.60 -0.60
C GLN A 150 12.87 -2.85 -0.03
N THR A 151 12.54 -2.85 1.25
CA THR A 151 11.81 -3.93 1.92
C THR A 151 10.79 -3.41 2.93
N PHE A 152 9.80 -4.22 3.29
CA PHE A 152 8.83 -3.88 4.33
C PHE A 152 9.49 -3.82 5.70
N THR A 153 10.46 -4.71 5.98
CA THR A 153 11.24 -4.66 7.23
C THR A 153 11.93 -3.30 7.42
N GLU A 154 12.55 -2.77 6.36
CA GLU A 154 13.16 -1.45 6.38
C GLU A 154 12.11 -0.36 6.66
N PHE A 155 10.94 -0.43 6.01
CA PHE A 155 9.85 0.52 6.24
C PHE A 155 9.35 0.49 7.69
N ALA A 156 9.09 -0.69 8.24
CA ALA A 156 8.65 -0.84 9.63
C ALA A 156 9.68 -0.28 10.62
N THR A 157 10.97 -0.40 10.29
CA THR A 157 12.07 0.20 11.08
C THR A 157 12.05 1.73 10.98
N LEU A 158 11.87 2.29 9.78
CA LEU A 158 11.77 3.74 9.57
C LEU A 158 10.57 4.36 10.31
N LEU A 159 9.47 3.61 10.41
CA LEU A 159 8.28 3.98 11.16
C LEU A 159 8.39 3.75 12.68
N GLU A 160 9.51 3.20 13.16
CA GLU A 160 9.74 2.89 14.58
C GLU A 160 8.70 1.91 15.16
N LEU A 161 8.20 0.99 14.34
CA LEU A 161 7.14 0.03 14.73
C LEU A 161 7.66 -1.35 15.16
N GLN A 162 8.98 -1.58 15.14
CA GLN A 162 9.62 -2.84 15.59
C GLN A 162 9.44 -3.08 17.09
#